data_AF-A0A530QR05-F1
#
_entry.id   AF-A0A530QR05-F1
#
_cell.length_a   1.000
_cell.length_b   1.000
_cell.length_c   1.000
_cell.angle_alpha   90.00
_cell.angle_beta   90.00
_cell.angle_gamma   90.00
#
_symmetry.space_group_name_H-M   'P 1'
#
loop_
_entity.id
_entity.type
_entity.pdbx_description
1 polymer ?
#
loop_
_entity_poly.entity_id
_entity_poly.type
_entity_poly.pdbx_seq_one_letter_code
_entity_poly.pdbx_strand_id
1 'polypeptide(L)'
;MKHADSQSPAHQSPVSFVANVARLPQKGLPVVIEADAAQRAALAGEHGLLSVENYRAELLVAPWKRNGVEVSGRVEADITQACVVSLDPVEAHIDEAVDALFLPEQSKLGRLGFEGGGEIMLDAEGPDSPETFSGNSIDVGALAEQFFGLAIDPYPR
;
A
#
# COMPACT_ATOMS: atom_id res chain seq x y z
N MET A 1 -30.91 -20.38 -19.94
CA MET A 1 -30.23 -20.36 -18.63
C MET A 1 -29.16 -19.29 -18.69
N LYS A 2 -29.31 -18.21 -17.92
CA LYS A 2 -28.33 -17.11 -17.88
C LYS A 2 -27.34 -17.44 -16.76
N HIS A 3 -26.06 -17.64 -17.10
CA HIS A 3 -24.99 -17.61 -16.11
C HIS A 3 -24.82 -16.15 -15.69
N ALA A 4 -25.14 -15.86 -14.43
CA ALA A 4 -24.78 -14.60 -13.80
C ALA A 4 -23.37 -14.78 -13.24
N ASP A 5 -22.40 -14.11 -13.86
CA ASP A 5 -21.08 -13.90 -13.27
C ASP A 5 -21.26 -12.96 -12.08
N SER A 6 -21.17 -13.51 -10.86
CA SER A 6 -21.10 -12.74 -9.62
C SER A 6 -19.66 -12.25 -9.44
N GLN A 7 -19.29 -11.18 -10.15
CA GLN A 7 -18.10 -10.41 -9.79
C GLN A 7 -18.43 -9.59 -8.54
N SER A 8 -17.92 -10.03 -7.39
CA SER A 8 -17.82 -9.17 -6.20
C SER A 8 -17.13 -7.87 -6.61
N PRO A 9 -17.64 -6.68 -6.24
CA PRO A 9 -16.90 -5.45 -6.48
C PRO A 9 -15.55 -5.57 -5.75
N ALA A 10 -14.46 -5.24 -6.44
CA ALA A 10 -13.14 -5.18 -5.84
C ALA A 10 -13.23 -4.33 -4.56
N HIS A 11 -12.84 -4.88 -3.41
CA HIS A 11 -12.86 -4.16 -2.15
C HIS A 11 -11.91 -2.96 -2.27
N GLN A 12 -12.46 -1.75 -2.25
CA GLN A 12 -11.67 -0.53 -2.30
C GLN A 12 -11.16 -0.23 -0.89
N SER A 13 -9.87 0.10 -0.77
CA SER A 13 -9.26 0.51 0.49
C SER A 13 -10.07 1.61 1.20
N PRO A 14 -10.30 1.52 2.53
CA PRO A 14 -10.94 2.59 3.30
C PRO A 14 -10.28 3.96 3.13
N VAL A 15 -8.97 3.97 2.88
CA VAL A 15 -8.14 5.17 2.75
C VAL A 15 -7.69 5.41 1.31
N SER A 16 -8.41 4.84 0.34
CA SER A 16 -8.12 4.92 -1.09
C SER A 16 -7.84 6.36 -1.56
N PHE A 17 -6.73 6.53 -2.27
CA PHE A 17 -6.35 7.78 -2.92
C PHE A 17 -5.76 7.46 -4.29
N VAL A 18 -6.51 7.79 -5.34
CA VAL A 18 -6.12 7.48 -6.71
C VAL A 18 -5.27 8.60 -7.30
N ALA A 19 -3.98 8.33 -7.51
CA ALA A 19 -3.06 9.24 -8.18
C ALA A 19 -3.05 9.00 -9.69
N ASN A 20 -3.26 10.05 -10.49
CA ASN A 20 -3.19 9.95 -11.95
C ASN A 20 -1.73 10.04 -12.42
N VAL A 21 -1.16 8.91 -12.83
CA VAL A 21 0.24 8.77 -13.22
C VAL A 21 0.59 9.58 -14.47
N ALA A 22 -0.36 9.75 -15.39
CA ALA A 22 -0.16 10.49 -16.64
C ALA A 22 -0.05 12.00 -16.44
N ARG A 23 -0.36 12.50 -15.23
CA ARG A 23 -0.38 13.94 -14.90
C ARG A 23 0.51 14.29 -13.71
N LEU A 24 1.43 13.41 -13.33
CA LEU A 24 2.33 13.67 -12.20
C LEU A 24 3.25 14.88 -12.49
N PRO A 25 3.39 15.82 -11.53
CA PRO A 25 4.40 16.86 -11.61
C PRO A 25 5.81 16.28 -11.66
N GLN A 26 6.74 16.99 -12.31
CA GLN A 26 8.15 16.55 -12.40
C GLN A 26 8.84 16.41 -11.04
N LYS A 27 8.40 17.18 -10.03
CA LYS A 27 8.91 17.11 -8.65
C LYS A 27 8.17 16.09 -7.78
N GLY A 28 7.22 15.35 -8.35
CA GLY A 28 6.29 14.50 -7.62
C GLY A 28 5.06 15.23 -7.09
N LEU A 29 4.06 14.43 -6.73
CA LEU A 29 2.82 14.84 -6.10
C LEU A 29 2.87 14.45 -4.61
N PRO A 30 2.96 15.42 -3.68
CA PRO A 30 2.78 15.12 -2.27
C PRO A 30 1.31 14.76 -2.01
N VAL A 31 1.08 13.69 -1.27
CA VAL A 31 -0.23 13.17 -0.87
C VAL A 31 -0.22 13.01 0.65
N VAL A 32 -1.24 13.57 1.30
CA VAL A 32 -1.49 13.37 2.73
C VAL A 32 -2.87 12.76 2.87
N ILE A 33 -2.95 11.63 3.58
CA ILE A 33 -4.19 10.92 3.85
C ILE A 33 -4.35 10.86 5.36
N GLU A 34 -5.45 11.39 5.87
CA GLU A 34 -5.82 11.31 7.28
C GLU A 34 -7.19 10.63 7.35
N ALA A 35 -7.25 9.47 8.01
CA ALA A 35 -8.47 8.70 8.06
C ALA A 35 -9.49 9.34 9.00
N ASP A 36 -10.70 9.58 8.52
CA ASP A 36 -11.82 9.99 9.37
C ASP A 36 -12.31 8.84 10.27
N ALA A 37 -13.30 9.12 11.12
CA ALA A 37 -13.81 8.13 12.07
C ALA A 37 -14.41 6.89 11.38
N ALA A 38 -15.05 7.04 10.22
CA ALA A 38 -15.64 5.91 9.49
C ALA A 38 -14.55 5.07 8.81
N GLN A 39 -13.55 5.73 8.21
CA GLN A 39 -12.39 5.07 7.61
C GLN A 39 -11.58 4.31 8.66
N ARG A 40 -11.32 4.89 9.84
CA ARG A 40 -10.65 4.20 10.94
C ARG A 40 -11.41 2.98 11.45
N ALA A 41 -12.73 3.07 11.53
CA ALA A 41 -13.56 1.91 11.88
C ALA A 41 -13.50 0.80 10.82
N ALA A 42 -13.46 1.17 9.53
CA ALA A 42 -13.29 0.22 8.44
C ALA A 42 -11.90 -0.44 8.45
N LEU A 43 -10.83 0.34 8.65
CA LEU A 43 -9.48 -0.18 8.84
C LEU A 43 -9.41 -1.17 10.01
N ALA A 44 -10.00 -0.82 11.16
CA ALA A 44 -10.04 -1.74 12.30
C ALA A 44 -10.73 -3.07 11.94
N GLY A 45 -11.86 -3.00 11.23
CA GLY A 45 -12.60 -4.18 10.79
C GLY A 45 -11.84 -5.04 9.77
N GLU A 46 -11.17 -4.43 8.80
CA GLU A 46 -10.43 -5.14 7.74
C GLU A 46 -9.16 -5.83 8.26
N HIS A 47 -8.51 -5.23 9.27
CA HIS A 47 -7.24 -5.73 9.83
C HIS A 47 -7.41 -6.47 11.16
N GLY A 48 -8.64 -6.71 11.63
CA GLY A 48 -8.91 -7.48 12.84
C GLY A 48 -8.46 -6.80 14.15
N LEU A 49 -8.45 -5.47 14.16
CA LEU A 49 -8.07 -4.64 15.31
C LEU A 49 -9.28 -4.37 16.20
N LEU A 50 -9.05 -4.08 17.48
CA LEU A 50 -10.10 -3.57 18.38
C LEU A 50 -10.49 -2.13 18.00
N SER A 51 -9.49 -1.30 17.70
CA SER A 51 -9.69 0.08 17.25
C SER A 51 -8.46 0.62 16.53
N VAL A 52 -8.70 1.70 15.76
CA VAL A 52 -7.68 2.57 15.17
C VAL A 52 -7.98 3.98 15.66
N GLU A 53 -7.11 4.50 16.52
CA GLU A 53 -7.27 5.81 17.16
C GLU A 53 -6.90 6.93 16.18
N ASN A 54 -5.82 6.73 15.41
CA ASN A 54 -5.44 7.58 14.29
C ASN A 54 -4.82 6.76 13.16
N TYR A 55 -4.85 7.33 11.96
CA TYR A 55 -4.14 6.82 10.79
C TYR A 55 -3.79 8.01 9.91
N ARG A 56 -2.52 8.10 9.53
CA ARG A 56 -2.00 9.15 8.69
C ARG A 56 -0.92 8.63 7.75
N ALA A 57 -1.06 8.88 6.47
CA ALA A 57 -0.05 8.60 5.47
C ALA A 57 0.45 9.92 4.86
N GLU A 58 1.77 10.10 4.83
CA GLU A 58 2.43 11.13 4.01
C GLU A 58 3.24 10.45 2.93
N LEU A 59 2.90 10.70 1.67
CA LEU A 59 3.52 10.07 0.51
C LEU A 59 3.98 11.11 -0.50
N LEU A 60 5.03 10.78 -1.25
CA LEU A 60 5.46 11.45 -2.45
C LEU A 60 5.35 10.49 -3.63
N VAL A 61 4.47 10.83 -4.57
CA VAL A 61 4.27 10.06 -5.81
C VAL A 61 5.04 10.73 -6.93
N ALA A 62 6.15 10.15 -7.35
CA ALA A 62 7.09 10.76 -8.29
C ALA A 62 7.20 9.99 -9.61
N PRO A 63 7.33 10.67 -10.76
CA PRO A 63 7.68 10.01 -12.01
C PRO A 63 9.02 9.28 -11.89
N TRP A 64 9.07 8.06 -12.39
CA TRP A 64 10.26 7.22 -12.45
C TRP A 64 10.51 6.74 -13.88
N LYS A 65 11.71 6.20 -14.15
CA LYS A 65 12.20 5.83 -15.49
C LYS A 65 11.15 5.06 -16.32
N ARG A 66 11.10 5.35 -17.62
CA ARG A 66 10.24 4.68 -18.62
C ARG A 66 8.76 4.60 -18.19
N ASN A 67 8.21 5.73 -17.74
CA ASN A 67 6.83 5.86 -17.25
C ASN A 67 6.52 5.04 -16.00
N GLY A 68 7.56 4.63 -15.26
CA GLY A 68 7.37 4.11 -13.92
C GLY A 68 6.95 5.21 -12.95
N VAL A 69 6.55 4.80 -11.76
CA VAL A 69 6.22 5.69 -10.66
C VAL A 69 6.88 5.15 -9.42
N GLU A 70 7.49 6.04 -8.64
CA GLU A 70 8.03 5.73 -7.33
C GLU A 70 7.10 6.36 -6.30
N VAL A 71 6.72 5.57 -5.30
CA VAL A 71 5.96 6.04 -4.15
C VAL A 71 6.84 5.85 -2.93
N SER A 72 7.17 6.96 -2.27
CA SER A 72 7.95 6.94 -1.03
C SER A 72 7.23 7.72 0.06
N GLY A 73 7.44 7.39 1.32
CA GLY A 73 6.79 8.09 2.41
C GLY A 73 6.73 7.30 3.69
N ARG A 74 5.68 7.57 4.47
CA ARG A 74 5.48 6.95 5.79
C ARG A 74 4.00 6.84 6.13
N VAL A 75 3.65 5.79 6.84
CA VAL A 75 2.35 5.60 7.47
C VAL A 75 2.54 5.54 8.98
N GLU A 76 1.78 6.36 9.68
CA GLU A 76 1.73 6.39 11.14
C GLU A 76 0.30 6.08 11.59
N ALA A 77 0.16 5.24 12.61
CA ALA A 77 -1.14 4.90 13.18
C ALA A 77 -1.00 4.52 14.65
N ASP A 78 -1.98 4.91 15.46
CA ASP A 78 -2.21 4.34 16.78
C ASP A 78 -3.35 3.32 16.68
N ILE A 79 -3.09 2.12 17.17
CA ILE A 79 -4.02 0.99 17.11
C ILE A 79 -4.17 0.33 18.48
N THR A 80 -5.29 -0.35 18.67
CA THR A 80 -5.49 -1.28 19.77
C THR A 80 -5.77 -2.68 19.22
N GLN A 81 -5.01 -3.67 19.69
CA GLN A 81 -5.16 -5.09 19.36
C GLN A 81 -5.67 -5.88 20.57
N ALA A 82 -6.25 -7.06 20.33
CA ALA A 82 -6.51 -8.02 21.39
C ALA A 82 -5.25 -8.89 21.60
N CYS A 83 -4.76 -8.97 22.83
CA CYS A 83 -3.67 -9.88 23.20
C CYS A 83 -4.02 -11.32 22.78
N VAL A 84 -3.11 -12.01 22.10
CA VAL A 84 -3.38 -13.36 21.58
C VAL A 84 -3.58 -14.41 22.67
N VAL A 85 -3.21 -14.08 23.92
CA VAL A 85 -3.30 -14.98 25.08
C VAL A 85 -4.49 -14.63 25.98
N SER A 86 -4.57 -13.38 26.45
CA SER A 86 -5.59 -12.98 27.42
C SER A 86 -6.82 -12.33 26.80
N LEU A 87 -6.73 -11.90 25.54
CA LEU A 87 -7.70 -11.03 24.86
C LEU A 87 -7.84 -9.63 25.48
N ASP A 88 -6.95 -9.26 26.40
CA ASP A 88 -6.89 -7.89 26.92
C ASP A 88 -6.43 -6.92 25.82
N PRO A 89 -6.85 -5.63 25.87
CA PRO A 89 -6.42 -4.63 24.91
C PRO A 89 -4.92 -4.32 25.05
N VAL A 90 -4.23 -4.28 23.92
CA VAL A 90 -2.82 -3.90 23.78
C VAL A 90 -2.74 -2.73 22.80
N GLU A 91 -2.29 -1.58 23.29
CA GLU A 91 -2.05 -0.39 22.47
C GLU A 91 -0.69 -0.52 21.74
N ALA A 92 -0.64 -0.12 20.48
CA ALA A 92 0.58 -0.09 19.69
C ALA A 92 0.62 1.14 18.78
N HIS A 93 1.84 1.60 18.52
CA HIS A 93 2.12 2.65 17.55
C HIS A 93 2.81 2.04 16.33
N ILE A 94 2.26 2.30 15.16
CA ILE A 94 2.85 1.97 13.86
C ILE A 94 3.53 3.21 13.31
N ASP A 95 4.78 3.02 12.90
CA ASP A 95 5.58 3.97 12.14
C ASP A 95 6.31 3.18 11.05
N GLU A 96 5.68 3.06 9.88
CA GLU A 96 6.13 2.22 8.78
C GLU A 96 6.58 3.06 7.58
N ALA A 97 7.76 2.75 7.04
CA ALA A 97 8.26 3.41 5.84
C ALA A 97 7.58 2.81 4.60
N VAL A 98 7.10 3.66 3.70
CA VAL A 98 6.56 3.23 2.40
C VAL A 98 7.62 3.48 1.34
N ASP A 99 7.99 2.42 0.61
CA ASP A 99 8.82 2.51 -0.59
C ASP A 99 8.32 1.46 -1.59
N ALA A 100 7.84 1.91 -2.74
CA ALA A 100 7.37 1.03 -3.79
C ALA A 100 7.63 1.61 -5.18
N LEU A 101 7.97 0.72 -6.11
CA LEU A 101 8.14 1.04 -7.51
C LEU A 101 7.02 0.41 -8.34
N PHE A 102 6.37 1.23 -9.16
CA PHE A 102 5.31 0.84 -10.06
C PHE A 102 5.78 0.97 -11.51
N LEU A 103 5.50 -0.05 -12.32
CA LEU A 103 5.74 -0.04 -13.77
C LEU A 103 4.45 -0.32 -14.54
N PRO A 104 4.26 0.29 -15.73
CA PRO A 104 3.16 -0.12 -16.60
C PRO A 104 3.31 -1.61 -16.94
N GLU A 105 2.22 -2.38 -16.99
CA GLU A 105 2.25 -3.83 -17.33
C GLU A 105 3.05 -4.15 -18.61
N GLN A 106 3.02 -3.25 -19.60
CA GLN A 106 3.72 -3.41 -20.87
C GLN A 106 5.23 -3.12 -20.79
N SER A 107 5.73 -2.66 -19.64
CA SER A 107 7.12 -2.25 -19.44
C SER A 107 8.08 -3.42 -19.69
N LYS A 108 9.17 -3.12 -20.41
CA LYS A 108 10.26 -4.08 -20.61
C LYS A 108 11.21 -4.12 -19.40
N LEU A 109 11.16 -3.15 -18.49
CA LEU A 109 12.00 -3.13 -17.29
C LEU A 109 11.56 -4.20 -16.29
N GLY A 110 10.26 -4.33 -16.03
CA GLY A 110 9.74 -5.38 -15.14
C GLY A 110 9.99 -6.80 -15.65
N ARG A 111 10.16 -6.98 -16.98
CA ARG A 111 10.44 -8.28 -17.61
C ARG A 111 11.91 -8.68 -17.62
N LEU A 112 12.83 -7.73 -17.51
CA LEU A 112 14.27 -7.98 -17.62
C LEU A 112 14.97 -8.07 -16.25
N GLY A 113 14.24 -7.84 -15.15
CA GLY A 113 14.83 -7.67 -13.83
C GLY A 113 15.61 -6.35 -13.72
N PHE A 114 15.89 -5.92 -12.49
CA PHE A 114 16.75 -4.75 -12.23
C PHE A 114 18.21 -4.97 -12.64
N GLU A 115 18.60 -6.20 -12.97
CA GLU A 115 19.92 -6.56 -13.45
C GLU A 115 19.82 -6.99 -14.91
N GLY A 116 20.17 -6.09 -15.83
CA GLY A 116 20.19 -6.41 -17.26
C GLY A 116 21.16 -7.56 -17.54
N GLY A 117 20.63 -8.78 -17.62
CA GLY A 117 21.49 -9.94 -17.75
C GLY A 117 20.84 -11.32 -17.85
N GLY A 118 19.54 -11.47 -18.13
CA GLY A 118 18.97 -12.75 -18.60
C GLY A 118 19.00 -13.94 -17.62
N GLU A 119 19.57 -13.79 -16.44
CA GLU A 119 19.46 -14.74 -15.33
C GLU A 119 18.76 -14.03 -14.16
N ILE A 120 17.67 -14.61 -13.67
CA ILE A 120 16.97 -14.11 -12.48
C ILE A 120 17.81 -14.51 -11.28
N MET A 121 18.78 -13.68 -10.92
CA MET A 121 19.44 -13.76 -9.63
C MET A 121 18.50 -13.06 -8.64
N LEU A 122 17.75 -13.86 -7.87
CA LEU A 122 16.93 -13.34 -6.78
C LEU A 122 17.90 -12.96 -5.65
N ASP A 123 18.41 -11.73 -5.67
CA ASP A 123 19.11 -11.19 -4.52
C ASP A 123 18.09 -10.98 -3.40
N ALA A 124 18.20 -11.76 -2.32
CA ALA A 124 17.29 -11.68 -1.19
C ALA A 124 17.40 -10.33 -0.46
N GLU A 125 18.49 -9.60 -0.66
CA GLU A 125 18.73 -8.25 -0.13
C GLU A 125 18.58 -7.16 -1.21
N GLY A 126 18.14 -7.54 -2.41
CA GLY A 126 17.88 -6.60 -3.50
C GLY A 126 16.60 -5.79 -3.27
N PRO A 127 16.41 -4.66 -3.96
CA PRO A 127 15.17 -3.89 -3.86
C PRO A 127 13.97 -4.75 -4.27
N ASP A 128 12.83 -4.52 -3.63
CA ASP A 128 11.59 -5.23 -3.94
C ASP A 128 11.28 -5.16 -5.43
N SER A 129 10.71 -6.26 -5.95
CA SER A 129 10.29 -6.31 -7.34
C SER A 129 9.22 -5.25 -7.60
N PRO A 130 9.27 -4.53 -8.74
CA PRO A 130 8.30 -3.47 -8.98
C PRO A 130 6.91 -4.07 -9.14
N GLU A 131 5.92 -3.41 -8.55
CA GLU A 131 4.52 -3.66 -8.83
C GLU A 131 4.15 -3.20 -10.24
N THR A 132 3.13 -3.82 -10.82
CA THR A 132 2.61 -3.40 -12.12
C THR A 132 1.27 -2.71 -12.01
N PHE A 133 1.06 -1.67 -12.81
CA PHE A 133 -0.25 -1.01 -12.92
C PHE A 133 -0.76 -0.99 -14.36
N SER A 134 -2.08 -0.97 -14.49
CA SER A 134 -2.79 -0.81 -15.75
C SER A 134 -3.45 0.58 -15.85
N GLY A 135 -3.65 1.06 -17.08
CA GLY A 135 -4.23 2.37 -17.32
C GLY A 135 -3.30 3.52 -16.90
N ASN A 136 -3.89 4.55 -16.28
CA ASN A 136 -3.22 5.82 -16.00
C ASN A 136 -3.28 6.23 -14.52
N SER A 137 -3.54 5.28 -13.63
CA SER A 137 -3.69 5.57 -12.21
C SER A 137 -3.13 4.46 -11.34
N ILE A 138 -2.71 4.83 -10.14
CA ILE A 138 -2.39 3.91 -9.04
C ILE A 138 -3.14 4.36 -7.78
N ASP A 139 -3.51 3.43 -6.92
CA ASP A 139 -4.13 3.75 -5.63
C ASP A 139 -3.05 3.75 -4.54
N VAL A 140 -2.57 4.94 -4.21
CA VAL A 140 -1.49 5.10 -3.21
C VAL A 140 -2.03 5.05 -1.78
N GLY A 141 -3.34 5.22 -1.59
CA GLY A 141 -3.99 4.97 -0.32
C GLY A 141 -4.05 3.47 -0.01
N ALA A 142 -4.41 2.65 -1.00
CA ALA A 142 -4.36 1.19 -0.87
C ALA A 142 -2.93 0.67 -0.62
N LEU A 143 -1.92 1.28 -1.27
CA LEU A 143 -0.52 0.98 -0.98
C LEU A 143 -0.15 1.31 0.47
N ALA A 144 -0.50 2.52 0.95
CA ALA A 144 -0.24 2.91 2.34
C ALA A 144 -0.94 1.97 3.34
N GLU A 145 -2.16 1.54 3.05
CA GLU A 145 -2.86 0.55 3.86
C GLU A 145 -2.16 -0.82 3.86
N GLN A 146 -1.60 -1.25 2.73
CA GLN A 146 -0.83 -2.50 2.65
C GLN A 146 0.37 -2.45 3.60
N PHE A 147 1.17 -1.38 3.57
CA PHE A 147 2.33 -1.21 4.47
C PHE A 147 1.88 -1.14 5.93
N PHE A 148 0.80 -0.43 6.23
CA PHE A 148 0.18 -0.44 7.56
C PHE A 148 -0.15 -1.87 8.01
N GLY A 149 -0.81 -2.67 7.16
CA GLY A 149 -1.17 -4.05 7.47
C GLY A 149 0.05 -4.95 7.72
N LEU A 150 1.16 -4.72 7.00
CA LEU A 150 2.43 -5.44 7.20
C LEU A 150 3.12 -5.08 8.53
N ALA A 151 2.91 -3.86 9.03
CA ALA A 151 3.50 -3.37 10.26
C ALA A 151 2.75 -3.80 11.53
N ILE A 152 1.53 -4.34 11.41
CA ILE A 152 0.75 -4.84 12.55
C ILE A 152 1.43 -6.08 13.14
N ASP A 153 1.66 -6.09 14.45
CA ASP A 153 2.22 -7.25 15.15
C ASP A 153 1.25 -8.44 15.05
N PRO A 154 1.64 -9.58 14.46
CA PRO A 154 0.79 -10.76 14.40
C PRO A 154 0.58 -11.46 15.76
N TYR A 155 1.39 -11.12 16.77
CA TYR A 155 1.36 -11.75 18.09
C TYR A 155 1.40 -10.75 19.26
N PRO A 156 0.45 -9.80 19.35
CA PRO A 156 0.38 -8.84 20.45
C PRO A 156 0.25 -9.59 21.79
N ARG A 157 1.06 -9.22 22.77
CA ARG A 157 1.13 -9.89 24.09
C ARG A 157 1.16 -8.91 25.24
#